data_AF-A0A1J5SXG1-F1
#
_entry.id   AF-A0A1J5SXG1-F1
#
_cell.length_a   1.000
_cell.length_b   1.000
_cell.length_c   1.000
_cell.angle_alpha   90.00
_cell.angle_beta   90.00
_cell.angle_gamma   90.00
#
_symmetry.space_group_name_H-M   'P 1'
#
loop_
_entity.id
_entity.type
_entity.pdbx_description
1 polymer ?
#
loop_
_entity_poly.entity_id
_entity_poly.type
_entity_poly.pdbx_seq_one_letter_code
_entity_poly.pdbx_strand_id
1 'polypeptide(L)'
;MAIKKINKDLIKTLFLGLITVLVLTSIYYLNLPGDDENETDNSYLKSEICYYALNGIVADHHYHLQLNITIIEERIEIPMNIGFEKDSDGNTIFLHPIHTYDNSGRIHVETTKNATAELGFFFDIWGKDFSKNKILNYTSNDKHSIDIYMNGNKISTYEKTILEPYSFIEIVYKKND
;
A
#
# COMPACT_ATOMS: atom_id res chain seq x y z
N MET A 1 -67.05 -21.12 -17.13
CA MET A 1 -65.59 -20.90 -17.17
C MET A 1 -64.96 -21.75 -16.08
N ALA A 2 -64.36 -22.89 -16.42
CA ALA A 2 -63.83 -23.85 -15.44
C ALA A 2 -62.44 -23.40 -14.98
N ILE A 3 -62.29 -23.08 -13.69
CA ILE A 3 -61.00 -22.80 -13.07
C ILE A 3 -60.26 -24.14 -12.95
N LYS A 4 -59.22 -24.34 -13.77
CA LYS A 4 -58.37 -25.54 -13.75
C LYS A 4 -57.66 -25.60 -12.40
N LYS A 5 -58.06 -26.56 -11.55
CA LYS A 5 -57.48 -26.79 -10.21
C LYS A 5 -56.01 -27.18 -10.39
N ILE A 6 -55.09 -26.26 -10.09
CA ILE A 6 -53.65 -26.51 -10.21
C ILE A 6 -53.29 -27.63 -9.22
N ASN A 7 -52.63 -28.67 -9.72
CA ASN A 7 -52.30 -29.85 -8.94
C ASN A 7 -51.31 -29.47 -7.82
N LYS A 8 -51.66 -29.79 -6.57
CA LYS A 8 -50.85 -29.48 -5.38
C LYS A 8 -49.44 -30.06 -5.49
N ASP A 9 -49.29 -31.19 -6.17
CA ASP A 9 -47.98 -31.80 -6.40
C ASP A 9 -47.14 -31.02 -7.41
N LEU A 10 -47.80 -30.37 -8.38
CA LEU A 10 -47.18 -29.51 -9.38
C LEU A 10 -46.73 -28.17 -8.74
N ILE A 11 -47.47 -27.67 -7.75
CA ILE A 11 -47.06 -26.53 -6.94
C ILE A 11 -45.84 -26.89 -6.07
N LYS A 12 -45.84 -28.06 -5.43
CA LYS A 12 -44.71 -28.51 -4.60
C LYS A 12 -43.43 -28.70 -5.42
N THR A 13 -43.51 -29.28 -6.61
CA THR A 13 -42.34 -29.43 -7.49
C THR A 13 -41.81 -28.09 -7.97
N LEU A 14 -42.70 -27.15 -8.31
CA LEU A 14 -42.30 -25.79 -8.69
C LEU A 14 -41.62 -25.04 -7.52
N PHE A 15 -42.14 -25.20 -6.30
CA PHE A 15 -41.56 -24.61 -5.09
C PHE A 15 -40.20 -25.20 -4.76
N LEU A 16 -40.06 -26.53 -4.86
CA LEU A 16 -38.80 -27.22 -4.61
C LEU A 16 -37.73 -26.84 -5.65
N GLY A 17 -38.14 -26.68 -6.92
CA GLY A 17 -37.29 -26.19 -8.00
C GLY A 17 -36.82 -24.75 -7.79
N LEU A 18 -37.69 -23.86 -7.29
CA LEU A 18 -37.31 -22.48 -6.98
C LEU A 18 -36.28 -22.43 -5.85
N ILE A 19 -36.47 -23.24 -4.81
CA ILE A 19 -35.53 -23.31 -3.67
C ILE A 19 -34.16 -23.81 -4.14
N THR A 20 -34.11 -24.85 -4.97
CA THR A 20 -32.83 -25.35 -5.49
C THR A 20 -32.12 -24.33 -6.36
N VAL A 21 -32.83 -23.60 -7.22
CA VAL A 21 -32.24 -22.51 -8.01
C VAL A 21 -31.67 -21.42 -7.11
N LEU A 22 -32.42 -20.98 -6.08
CA LEU A 22 -31.95 -19.96 -5.13
C LEU A 22 -30.70 -20.39 -4.38
N VAL A 23 -30.66 -21.63 -3.90
CA VAL A 23 -29.49 -22.19 -3.20
C VAL A 23 -28.29 -22.27 -4.14
N LEU A 24 -28.48 -22.77 -5.37
CA LEU A 24 -27.40 -22.86 -6.36
C LEU A 24 -26.88 -21.48 -6.75
N THR A 25 -27.75 -20.48 -6.94
CA THR A 25 -27.32 -19.10 -7.21
C THR A 25 -26.55 -18.53 -6.01
N SER A 26 -26.99 -18.78 -4.78
CA SER A 26 -26.29 -18.28 -3.60
C SER A 26 -24.91 -18.92 -3.44
N ILE A 27 -24.79 -20.23 -3.68
CA ILE A 27 -23.49 -20.94 -3.68
C ILE A 27 -22.59 -20.41 -4.78
N TYR A 28 -23.14 -20.13 -5.98
CA TYR A 28 -22.41 -19.54 -7.08
C TYR A 28 -21.84 -18.17 -6.71
N TYR A 29 -22.65 -17.27 -6.15
CA TYR A 29 -22.18 -15.95 -5.69
C TYR A 29 -21.19 -16.03 -4.54
N LEU A 30 -21.32 -17.01 -3.64
CA LEU A 30 -20.36 -17.23 -2.54
C LEU A 30 -19.04 -17.89 -2.99
N ASN A 31 -19.03 -18.56 -4.15
CA ASN A 31 -17.83 -19.15 -4.76
C ASN A 31 -17.30 -18.36 -5.95
N LEU A 32 -17.85 -17.16 -6.22
CA LEU A 32 -17.13 -16.23 -7.06
C LEU A 32 -15.82 -15.93 -6.33
N PRO A 33 -14.65 -16.10 -6.98
CA PRO A 33 -13.43 -15.51 -6.45
C PRO A 33 -13.77 -14.04 -6.20
N GLY A 34 -13.50 -13.55 -4.99
CA GLY A 34 -13.64 -12.12 -4.74
C GLY A 34 -12.88 -11.40 -5.84
N ASP A 35 -13.52 -10.41 -6.46
CA ASP A 35 -12.75 -9.37 -7.13
C ASP A 35 -11.96 -8.71 -6.00
N ASP A 36 -10.75 -9.21 -5.74
CA ASP A 36 -9.71 -8.41 -5.13
C ASP A 36 -9.59 -7.21 -6.06
N GLU A 37 -10.22 -6.10 -5.69
CA GLU A 37 -9.79 -4.79 -6.14
C GLU A 37 -8.27 -4.82 -6.03
N ASN A 38 -7.57 -4.63 -7.15
CA ASN A 38 -6.11 -4.70 -7.20
C ASN A 38 -5.51 -3.74 -6.16
N GLU A 39 -5.37 -4.20 -4.93
CA GLU A 39 -4.34 -3.77 -4.02
C GLU A 39 -3.07 -4.08 -4.80
N THR A 40 -2.35 -3.04 -5.18
CA THR A 40 -1.00 -3.17 -5.70
C THR A 40 -0.20 -3.85 -4.59
N ASP A 41 -0.18 -5.20 -4.58
CA ASP A 41 0.53 -5.99 -3.57
C ASP A 41 1.96 -5.46 -3.57
N ASN A 42 2.31 -4.80 -2.46
CA ASN A 42 3.58 -4.11 -2.35
C ASN A 42 4.65 -5.19 -2.32
N SER A 43 5.23 -5.48 -3.49
CA SER A 43 6.23 -6.53 -3.67
C SER A 43 7.46 -6.35 -2.78
N TYR A 44 7.66 -5.14 -2.24
CA TYR A 44 8.72 -4.83 -1.28
C TYR A 44 8.40 -5.32 0.15
N LEU A 45 7.16 -5.66 0.47
CA LEU A 45 6.81 -6.27 1.76
C LEU A 45 7.30 -7.73 1.88
N LYS A 46 7.60 -8.42 0.76
CA LYS A 46 7.94 -9.86 0.75
C LYS A 46 9.11 -10.22 -0.19
N SER A 47 10.05 -9.29 -0.42
CA SER A 47 11.13 -9.50 -1.40
C SER A 47 12.19 -10.51 -0.93
N GLU A 48 12.61 -11.41 -1.81
CA GLU A 48 13.69 -12.38 -1.54
C GLU A 48 15.05 -11.69 -1.33
N ILE A 49 15.30 -10.55 -1.98
CA ILE A 49 16.55 -9.77 -1.83
C ILE A 49 16.83 -9.46 -0.36
N CYS A 50 15.78 -9.20 0.41
CA CYS A 50 15.84 -8.77 1.80
C CYS A 50 16.34 -9.86 2.75
N TYR A 51 15.87 -11.09 2.54
CA TYR A 51 16.39 -12.25 3.26
C TYR A 51 17.87 -12.44 2.96
N TYR A 52 18.26 -12.24 1.71
CA TYR A 52 19.64 -12.40 1.27
C TYR A 52 20.57 -11.24 1.68
N ALA A 53 20.06 -10.01 1.75
CA ALA A 53 20.80 -8.84 2.22
C ALA A 53 21.25 -9.00 3.68
N LEU A 54 20.37 -9.53 4.55
CA LEU A 54 20.72 -9.89 5.93
C LEU A 54 21.85 -10.94 5.99
N ASN A 55 21.92 -11.82 4.98
CA ASN A 55 22.95 -12.85 4.84
C ASN A 55 24.16 -12.41 4.00
N GLY A 56 24.28 -11.11 3.69
CA GLY A 56 25.45 -10.54 3.02
C GLY A 56 25.48 -10.67 1.50
N ILE A 57 24.35 -10.98 0.85
CA ILE A 57 24.25 -10.95 -0.62
C ILE A 57 23.94 -9.53 -1.10
N VAL A 58 24.61 -9.11 -2.16
CA VAL A 58 24.50 -7.77 -2.73
C VAL A 58 23.28 -7.67 -3.65
N ALA A 59 22.43 -6.65 -3.46
CA ALA A 59 21.34 -6.33 -4.37
C ALA A 59 21.86 -5.87 -5.75
N ASP A 60 21.11 -6.12 -6.82
CA ASP A 60 21.50 -5.66 -8.18
C ASP A 60 21.64 -4.14 -8.23
N HIS A 61 20.75 -3.44 -7.51
CA HIS A 61 20.77 -1.99 -7.36
C HIS A 61 20.71 -1.60 -5.90
N HIS A 62 21.62 -0.71 -5.50
CA HIS A 62 21.63 -0.03 -4.21
C HIS A 62 21.83 1.46 -4.44
N TYR A 63 20.86 2.26 -4.02
CA TYR A 63 20.95 3.71 -4.08
C TYR A 63 20.21 4.35 -2.92
N HIS A 64 20.45 5.66 -2.75
CA HIS A 64 19.89 6.44 -1.67
C HIS A 64 19.25 7.70 -2.21
N LEU A 65 18.24 8.17 -1.49
CA LEU A 65 17.60 9.46 -1.68
C LEU A 65 17.31 10.11 -0.33
N GLN A 66 16.89 11.37 -0.35
CA GLN A 66 16.52 12.11 0.86
C GLN A 66 15.03 12.41 0.85
N LEU A 67 14.35 12.11 1.96
CA LEU A 67 12.97 12.54 2.21
C LEU A 67 12.95 13.54 3.35
N ASN A 68 12.18 14.61 3.17
CA ASN A 68 11.80 15.54 4.22
C ASN A 68 10.29 15.70 4.27
N ILE A 69 9.73 15.73 5.48
CA ILE A 69 8.31 15.96 5.72
C ILE A 69 8.19 17.17 6.63
N THR A 70 7.39 18.15 6.24
CA THR A 70 7.08 19.35 7.02
C THR A 70 5.58 19.43 7.22
N ILE A 71 5.13 19.55 8.47
CA ILE A 71 3.73 19.70 8.84
C ILE A 71 3.58 21.03 9.56
N ILE A 72 2.84 21.98 8.97
CA ILE A 72 2.58 23.30 9.56
C ILE A 72 3.89 23.94 10.06
N GLU A 73 4.86 24.09 9.15
CA GLU A 73 6.19 24.69 9.42
C GLU A 73 7.11 23.88 10.35
N GLU A 74 6.65 22.75 10.91
CA GLU A 74 7.46 21.86 11.74
C GLU A 74 8.00 20.67 10.92
N ARG A 75 9.32 20.46 10.95
CA ARG A 75 9.95 19.29 10.32
C ARG A 75 9.66 18.04 11.16
N ILE A 76 9.14 17.01 10.50
CA ILE A 76 8.92 15.69 11.10
C ILE A 76 10.18 14.85 10.93
N GLU A 77 10.62 14.24 12.03
CA GLU A 77 11.69 13.25 12.00
C GLU A 77 11.21 11.98 11.30
N ILE A 78 12.04 11.46 10.40
CA ILE A 78 11.86 10.12 9.83
C ILE A 78 12.64 9.17 10.73
N PRO A 79 11.99 8.20 11.41
CA PRO A 79 12.67 7.28 12.31
C PRO A 79 13.77 6.46 11.64
N MET A 80 14.78 6.10 12.44
CA MET A 80 15.70 5.02 12.09
C MET A 80 15.00 3.66 12.11
N ASN A 81 15.58 2.67 11.43
CA ASN A 81 15.11 1.28 11.39
C ASN A 81 13.72 1.09 10.77
N ILE A 82 13.24 2.01 9.93
CA ILE A 82 12.08 1.72 9.08
C ILE A 82 12.47 0.58 8.15
N GLY A 83 11.60 -0.41 8.01
CA GLY A 83 11.87 -1.60 7.21
C GLY A 83 12.67 -2.69 7.92
N PHE A 84 12.94 -2.57 9.22
CA PHE A 84 13.55 -3.65 10.00
C PHE A 84 12.49 -4.42 10.77
N GLU A 85 12.24 -5.66 10.38
CA GLU A 85 11.43 -6.58 11.18
C GLU A 85 12.31 -7.28 12.20
N LYS A 86 11.84 -7.33 13.45
CA LYS A 86 12.58 -7.90 14.57
C LYS A 86 11.80 -9.04 15.21
N ASP A 87 12.52 -10.06 15.66
CA ASP A 87 11.95 -11.10 16.51
C ASP A 87 11.71 -10.59 17.95
N SER A 88 11.21 -11.48 18.81
CA SER A 88 10.94 -11.17 20.22
C SER A 88 12.19 -10.86 21.04
N ASP A 89 13.36 -11.29 20.58
CA ASP A 89 14.66 -11.05 21.22
C ASP A 89 15.32 -9.77 20.69
N GLY A 90 14.69 -9.10 19.73
CA GLY A 90 15.15 -7.85 19.13
C GLY A 90 16.14 -8.02 17.98
N ASN A 91 16.38 -9.25 17.52
CA ASN A 91 17.23 -9.50 16.36
C ASN A 91 16.46 -9.20 15.08
N THR A 92 17.14 -8.57 14.11
CA THR A 92 16.57 -8.35 12.79
C THR A 92 16.42 -9.69 12.08
N ILE A 93 15.19 -10.03 11.70
CA ILE A 93 14.87 -11.26 10.94
C ILE A 93 14.56 -10.97 9.47
N PHE A 94 14.20 -9.74 9.15
CA PHE A 94 13.94 -9.29 7.79
C PHE A 94 14.26 -7.81 7.65
N LEU A 95 14.80 -7.43 6.49
CA LEU A 95 15.12 -6.05 6.15
C LEU A 95 14.48 -5.69 4.82
N HIS A 96 13.38 -4.93 4.83
CA HIS A 96 12.67 -4.52 3.63
C HIS A 96 13.59 -3.80 2.63
N PRO A 97 13.30 -3.87 1.31
CA PRO A 97 14.18 -3.32 0.30
C PRO A 97 14.15 -1.80 0.25
N ILE A 98 13.16 -1.16 0.90
CA ILE A 98 13.16 0.28 1.17
C ILE A 98 13.23 0.45 2.69
N HIS A 99 14.30 1.06 3.19
CA HIS A 99 14.56 1.15 4.64
C HIS A 99 15.39 2.38 5.04
N THR A 100 15.50 2.62 6.34
CA THR A 100 16.36 3.66 6.93
C THR A 100 17.34 3.08 7.95
N TYR A 101 18.60 3.51 7.91
CA TYR A 101 19.59 3.17 8.94
C TYR A 101 19.69 4.21 10.06
N ASP A 102 19.28 5.45 9.79
CA ASP A 102 19.34 6.58 10.72
C ASP A 102 18.09 7.46 10.61
N ASN A 103 18.04 8.53 11.43
CA ASN A 103 16.91 9.46 11.49
C ASN A 103 17.08 10.71 10.60
N SER A 104 18.05 10.73 9.68
CA SER A 104 18.33 11.90 8.84
C SER A 104 17.28 12.11 7.75
N GLY A 105 16.48 11.07 7.47
CA GLY A 105 15.57 11.00 6.32
C GLY A 105 16.20 10.43 5.05
N ARG A 106 17.43 9.92 5.13
CA ARG A 106 18.05 9.17 4.04
C ARG A 106 17.38 7.79 3.89
N ILE A 107 16.72 7.59 2.76
CA ILE A 107 16.08 6.32 2.41
C ILE A 107 17.04 5.49 1.55
N HIS A 108 17.16 4.23 1.90
CA HIS A 108 17.91 3.22 1.16
C HIS A 108 16.96 2.40 0.31
N VAL A 109 17.32 2.17 -0.95
CA VAL A 109 16.58 1.30 -1.87
C VAL A 109 17.52 0.22 -2.40
N GLU A 110 17.13 -1.03 -2.20
CA GLU A 110 17.87 -2.24 -2.60
C GLU A 110 16.95 -3.14 -3.43
N THR A 111 17.21 -3.26 -4.72
CA THR A 111 16.23 -3.82 -5.67
C THR A 111 16.86 -4.74 -6.71
N THR A 112 16.02 -5.58 -7.36
CA THR A 112 16.43 -6.26 -8.60
C THR A 112 16.45 -5.24 -9.73
N LYS A 113 17.15 -5.59 -10.83
CA LYS A 113 17.29 -4.70 -12.00
C LYS A 113 15.99 -4.12 -12.57
N ASN A 114 14.87 -4.83 -12.44
CA ASN A 114 13.60 -4.46 -13.07
C ASN A 114 12.52 -3.98 -12.08
N ALA A 115 12.84 -3.85 -10.78
CA ALA A 115 11.87 -3.40 -9.80
C ALA A 115 11.72 -1.87 -9.82
N THR A 116 10.51 -1.39 -9.57
CA THR A 116 10.21 0.04 -9.40
C THR A 116 9.83 0.30 -7.96
N ALA A 117 10.53 1.22 -7.29
CA ALA A 117 10.24 1.62 -5.93
C ALA A 117 9.43 2.92 -5.95
N GLU A 118 8.24 2.90 -5.37
CA GLU A 118 7.39 4.09 -5.22
C GLU A 118 7.44 4.62 -3.79
N LEU A 119 7.22 5.92 -3.63
CA LEU A 119 7.21 6.58 -2.33
C LEU A 119 6.13 6.02 -1.41
N GLY A 120 4.97 5.63 -1.95
CA GLY A 120 3.92 4.93 -1.22
C GLY A 120 4.42 3.66 -0.54
N PHE A 121 5.27 2.88 -1.22
CA PHE A 121 5.80 1.63 -0.64
C PHE A 121 6.66 1.90 0.60
N PHE A 122 7.40 3.01 0.64
CA PHE A 122 8.12 3.41 1.85
C PHE A 122 7.17 3.68 3.02
N PHE A 123 6.06 4.37 2.77
CA PHE A 123 5.06 4.67 3.79
C PHE A 123 4.31 3.43 4.27
N ASP A 124 4.02 2.48 3.37
CA ASP A 124 3.46 1.18 3.74
C ASP A 124 4.42 0.41 4.66
N ILE A 125 5.71 0.33 4.30
CA ILE A 125 6.76 -0.31 5.12
C ILE A 125 6.91 0.39 6.48
N TRP A 126 6.75 1.72 6.51
CA TRP A 126 6.75 2.50 7.75
C TRP A 126 5.45 2.32 8.56
N GLY A 127 4.36 1.81 7.95
CA GLY A 127 3.05 1.73 8.58
C GLY A 127 2.42 3.10 8.82
N LYS A 128 2.62 4.04 7.89
CA LYS A 128 2.08 5.40 7.93
C LYS A 128 1.27 5.69 6.67
N ASP A 129 0.18 6.44 6.82
CA ASP A 129 -0.62 6.82 5.66
C ASP A 129 0.10 7.86 4.81
N PHE A 130 0.16 7.62 3.51
CA PHE A 130 0.52 8.62 2.52
C PHE A 130 -0.30 8.44 1.25
N SER A 131 -0.93 9.53 0.82
CA SER A 131 -1.63 9.64 -0.45
C SER A 131 -1.69 11.10 -0.85
N LYS A 132 -2.20 11.38 -2.06
CA LYS A 132 -2.55 12.74 -2.50
C LYS A 132 -3.30 13.59 -1.46
N ASN A 133 -4.13 12.97 -0.62
CA ASN A 133 -4.99 13.68 0.34
C ASN A 133 -4.61 13.45 1.81
N LYS A 134 -3.61 12.62 2.11
CA LYS A 134 -3.27 12.26 3.48
C LYS A 134 -1.77 12.09 3.65
N ILE A 135 -1.22 12.60 4.75
CA ILE A 135 0.16 12.38 5.17
C ILE A 135 0.19 12.17 6.68
N LEU A 136 0.71 11.03 7.13
CA LEU A 136 0.65 10.60 8.52
C LEU A 136 -0.81 10.67 9.03
N ASN A 137 -1.08 11.47 10.06
CA ASN A 137 -2.40 11.65 10.63
C ASN A 137 -3.14 12.91 10.09
N TYR A 138 -2.59 13.57 9.06
CA TYR A 138 -3.11 14.83 8.53
C TYR A 138 -3.80 14.62 7.19
N THR A 139 -5.03 15.15 7.05
CA THR A 139 -5.85 15.03 5.84
C THR A 139 -6.08 16.40 5.23
N SER A 140 -5.81 16.55 3.93
CA SER A 140 -6.07 17.79 3.19
C SER A 140 -7.57 18.11 3.14
N ASN A 141 -7.90 19.40 3.10
CA ASN A 141 -9.27 19.91 3.05
C ASN A 141 -9.25 21.36 2.55
N ASP A 142 -10.40 22.04 2.59
CA ASP A 142 -10.52 23.43 2.15
C ASP A 142 -9.52 24.40 2.82
N LYS A 143 -9.04 24.06 4.02
CA LYS A 143 -8.11 24.89 4.80
C LYS A 143 -6.65 24.40 4.76
N HIS A 144 -6.38 23.20 4.25
CA HIS A 144 -5.04 22.62 4.23
C HIS A 144 -4.75 21.82 2.97
N SER A 145 -3.53 21.90 2.48
CA SER A 145 -3.07 21.18 1.29
C SER A 145 -1.81 20.38 1.57
N ILE A 146 -1.60 19.36 0.73
CA ILE A 146 -0.35 18.58 0.66
C ILE A 146 0.30 18.91 -0.68
N ASP A 147 1.48 19.51 -0.59
CA ASP A 147 2.35 19.73 -1.74
C ASP A 147 3.54 18.76 -1.66
N ILE A 148 3.96 18.26 -2.82
CA ILE A 148 5.14 17.43 -2.95
C ILE A 148 6.09 18.03 -3.99
N TYR A 149 7.38 17.98 -3.69
CA TYR A 149 8.44 18.49 -4.53
C TYR A 149 9.50 17.41 -4.72
N MET A 150 10.04 17.32 -5.93
CA MET A 150 11.20 16.51 -6.25
C MET A 150 12.30 17.42 -6.80
N ASN A 151 13.43 17.47 -6.11
CA ASN A 151 14.55 18.36 -6.41
C ASN A 151 14.11 19.83 -6.55
N GLY A 152 13.19 20.26 -5.68
CA GLY A 152 12.63 21.62 -5.65
C GLY A 152 11.51 21.88 -6.68
N ASN A 153 11.22 20.95 -7.58
CA ASN A 153 10.14 21.09 -8.55
C ASN A 153 8.85 20.47 -8.01
N LYS A 154 7.73 21.20 -8.07
CA LYS A 154 6.43 20.69 -7.64
C LYS A 154 5.99 19.54 -8.55
N ILE A 155 5.59 18.42 -7.96
CA ILE A 155 5.09 17.24 -8.68
C ILE A 155 3.68 16.87 -8.21
N SER A 156 3.03 15.94 -8.91
CA SER A 156 1.66 15.50 -8.63
C SER A 156 1.50 13.97 -8.64
N THR A 157 2.61 13.24 -8.53
CA THR A 157 2.63 11.76 -8.51
C THR A 157 2.37 11.18 -7.12
N TYR A 158 2.64 11.93 -6.04
CA TYR A 158 2.33 11.56 -4.64
C TYR A 158 2.79 10.14 -4.26
N GLU A 159 1.89 9.25 -3.85
CA GLU A 159 2.22 7.88 -3.49
C GLU A 159 2.91 7.12 -4.63
N LYS A 160 2.66 7.51 -5.89
CA LYS A 160 3.27 6.94 -7.10
C LYS A 160 4.57 7.62 -7.52
N THR A 161 5.13 8.51 -6.69
CA THR A 161 6.43 9.11 -6.99
C THR A 161 7.50 8.01 -6.99
N ILE A 162 8.15 7.79 -8.13
CA ILE A 162 9.26 6.84 -8.25
C ILE A 162 10.45 7.37 -7.45
N LEU A 163 11.06 6.50 -6.65
CA LEU A 163 12.25 6.82 -5.86
C LEU A 163 13.48 6.83 -6.76
N GLU A 164 13.89 8.00 -7.21
CA GLU A 164 15.07 8.16 -8.07
C GLU A 164 16.38 8.26 -7.24
N PRO A 165 17.50 7.69 -7.73
CA PRO A 165 18.80 7.85 -7.08
C PRO A 165 19.19 9.32 -6.86
N TYR A 166 19.69 9.63 -5.67
CA TYR A 166 20.16 10.97 -5.27
C TYR A 166 19.12 12.08 -5.33
N SER A 167 17.83 11.73 -5.44
CA SER A 167 16.75 12.70 -5.41
C SER A 167 16.53 13.25 -4.00
N PHE A 168 15.97 14.47 -3.94
CA PHE A 168 15.46 15.09 -2.73
C PHE A 168 13.96 15.28 -2.85
N ILE A 169 13.20 14.56 -2.03
CA ILE A 169 11.75 14.63 -1.97
C ILE A 169 11.36 15.44 -0.74
N GLU A 170 10.50 16.44 -0.94
CA GLU A 170 9.91 17.24 0.13
C GLU A 170 8.39 17.12 0.09
N ILE A 171 7.79 16.73 1.22
CA ILE A 171 6.35 16.70 1.41
C ILE A 171 5.99 17.79 2.42
N VAL A 172 5.06 18.67 2.05
CA VAL A 172 4.64 19.80 2.88
C VAL A 172 3.13 19.76 3.08
N TYR A 173 2.70 19.53 4.33
CA TYR A 173 1.32 19.80 4.74
C TYR A 173 1.23 21.23 5.29
N LYS A 174 0.43 22.07 4.65
CA LYS A 174 0.34 23.50 4.99
C LYS A 174 -1.10 23.98 5.04
N LYS A 175 -1.30 25.11 5.71
CA LYS A 175 -2.56 25.84 5.65
C LYS A 175 -2.70 26.50 4.26
N ASN A 176 -3.90 26.51 3.73
CA ASN A 176 -4.24 27.26 2.52
C ASN A 176 -4.37 28.75 2.90
N ASP A 177 -3.80 29.60 2.05
CA ASP A 177 -3.94 31.07 2.17
C ASP A 177 -5.37 31.53 1.84
#